data_AF-A0A7W3VGR6-F1
#
_entry.id   AF-A0A7W3VGR6-F1
#
_cell.length_a   1.000
_cell.length_b   1.000
_cell.length_c   1.000
_cell.angle_alpha   90.00
_cell.angle_beta   90.00
_cell.angle_gamma   90.00
#
_symmetry.space_group_name_H-M   'P 1'
#
loop_
_entity.id
_entity.type
_entity.pdbx_description
1 polymer ?
#
loop_
_entity_poly.entity_id
_entity_poly.type
_entity_poly.pdbx_seq_one_letter_code
_entity_poly.pdbx_strand_id
1 'polypeptide(L)'
;MRKLIFILLFLLFSFLNLQAQPQYSIVGKWKAIDDTTGNATAVIEIKEDKGKYSGKIIEVLAVDSKDSKCENCKGKDWMKTYKGLTIMKNVVKEKDNKYSGGTIFDPETGAEYKCSLKLVGYSKLEVSGISSVLLFKRSQTWTKQP
;
A
#
# COMPACT_ATOMS: atom_id res chain seq x y z
N MET A 1 10.12 -56.07 5.81
CA MET A 1 9.05 -55.50 4.97
C MET A 1 8.03 -54.68 5.77
N ARG A 2 7.37 -55.23 6.81
CA ARG A 2 6.35 -54.50 7.61
C ARG A 2 6.85 -53.20 8.28
N LYS A 3 8.07 -53.18 8.83
CA LYS A 3 8.68 -51.98 9.45
C LYS A 3 9.04 -50.87 8.42
N LEU A 4 9.43 -51.25 7.21
CA LEU A 4 9.70 -50.31 6.10
C LEU A 4 8.42 -49.61 5.64
N ILE A 5 7.29 -50.32 5.61
CA ILE A 5 5.97 -49.75 5.30
C ILE A 5 5.57 -48.69 6.33
N PHE A 6 5.76 -48.96 7.63
CA PHE A 6 5.47 -47.98 8.69
C PHE A 6 6.37 -46.74 8.64
N ILE A 7 7.65 -46.90 8.30
CA ILE A 7 8.58 -45.76 8.13
C ILE A 7 8.20 -44.92 6.89
N LEU A 8 7.80 -45.58 5.79
CA LEU A 8 7.33 -44.89 4.59
C LEU A 8 6.03 -44.12 4.85
N LEU A 9 5.08 -44.71 5.58
CA LEU A 9 3.83 -44.05 5.97
C LEU A 9 4.06 -42.86 6.90
N PHE A 10 5.02 -42.94 7.82
CA PHE A 10 5.37 -41.83 8.71
C PHE A 10 6.07 -40.68 7.97
N LEU A 11 6.95 -40.99 7.01
CA LEU A 11 7.55 -40.00 6.12
C LEU A 11 6.52 -39.33 5.21
N LEU A 12 5.55 -40.06 4.66
CA LEU A 12 4.45 -39.51 3.84
C LEU A 12 3.52 -38.58 4.65
N PHE A 13 3.30 -38.84 5.94
CA PHE A 13 2.49 -37.96 6.81
C PHE A 13 3.19 -36.65 7.17
N SER A 14 4.53 -36.61 7.10
CA SER A 14 5.34 -35.43 7.43
C SER A 14 5.26 -34.32 6.38
N PHE A 15 4.89 -34.64 5.13
CA PHE A 15 4.82 -33.69 4.02
C PHE A 15 3.48 -32.95 3.89
N LEU A 16 2.45 -33.31 4.66
CA LEU A 16 1.09 -32.76 4.52
C LEU A 16 0.85 -31.43 5.27
N ASN A 17 1.85 -30.88 5.97
CA ASN A 17 1.67 -29.68 6.78
C ASN A 17 2.18 -28.37 6.15
N LEU A 18 2.45 -28.35 4.83
CA LEU A 18 2.74 -27.10 4.14
C LEU A 18 1.44 -26.34 3.82
N GLN A 19 0.75 -25.87 4.85
CA GLN A 19 -0.30 -24.89 4.67
C GLN A 19 0.36 -23.57 4.26
N ALA A 20 0.27 -23.24 2.97
CA ALA A 20 0.58 -21.91 2.48
C ALA A 20 -0.32 -20.91 3.22
N GLN A 21 0.23 -20.21 4.20
CA GLN A 21 -0.45 -19.10 4.85
C GLN A 21 -0.78 -18.08 3.76
N PRO A 22 -2.03 -17.57 3.69
CA PRO A 22 -2.38 -16.57 2.70
C PRO A 22 -1.41 -15.39 2.86
N GLN A 23 -0.60 -15.14 1.83
CA GLN A 23 0.34 -14.03 1.85
C GLN A 23 -0.47 -12.74 1.71
N TYR A 24 -0.84 -12.15 2.85
CA TYR A 24 -1.49 -10.86 2.92
C TYR A 24 -0.64 -9.81 2.19
N SER A 25 -1.10 -9.40 1.01
CA SER A 25 -0.41 -8.47 0.13
C SER A 25 -1.21 -7.18 0.00
N ILE A 26 -0.48 -6.05 0.07
CA ILE A 26 -1.05 -4.73 -0.17
C ILE A 26 -1.20 -4.42 -1.66
N VAL A 27 -0.75 -5.29 -2.55
CA VAL A 27 -0.94 -5.12 -4.00
C VAL A 27 -2.44 -5.11 -4.33
N GLY A 28 -2.83 -4.20 -5.21
CA GLY A 28 -4.21 -4.01 -5.66
C GLY A 28 -4.65 -2.55 -5.61
N LYS A 29 -5.96 -2.34 -5.71
CA LYS A 29 -6.59 -1.01 -5.75
C LYS A 29 -7.17 -0.66 -4.39
N TRP A 30 -6.97 0.59 -3.98
CA TRP A 30 -7.34 1.08 -2.67
C TRP A 30 -8.03 2.43 -2.78
N LYS A 31 -9.19 2.58 -2.19
CA LYS A 31 -9.92 3.83 -2.08
C LYS A 31 -9.41 4.58 -0.85
N ALA A 32 -8.79 5.73 -1.06
CA ALA A 32 -8.33 6.60 0.01
C ALA A 32 -9.51 7.37 0.61
N ILE A 33 -9.60 7.39 1.93
CA ILE A 33 -10.62 8.10 2.68
C ILE A 33 -9.95 9.25 3.42
N ASP A 34 -10.48 10.45 3.22
CA ASP A 34 -10.09 11.63 3.98
C ASP A 34 -10.53 11.45 5.44
N ASP A 35 -9.60 11.64 6.37
CA ASP A 35 -9.83 11.41 7.80
C ASP A 35 -10.67 12.50 8.46
N THR A 36 -10.76 13.68 7.83
CA THR A 36 -11.50 14.84 8.35
C THR A 36 -12.96 14.82 7.88
N THR A 37 -13.19 14.53 6.61
CA THR A 37 -14.51 14.57 5.96
C THR A 37 -15.16 13.20 5.82
N GLY A 38 -14.39 12.11 5.88
CA GLY A 38 -14.87 10.74 5.63
C GLY A 38 -15.16 10.43 4.15
N ASN A 39 -14.90 11.38 3.25
CA ASN A 39 -15.15 11.22 1.83
C ASN A 39 -14.01 10.48 1.13
N ALA A 40 -14.36 9.77 0.06
CA ALA A 40 -13.37 9.12 -0.79
C ALA A 40 -12.68 10.16 -1.68
N THR A 41 -11.36 10.22 -1.64
CA THR A 41 -10.58 11.24 -2.36
C THR A 41 -10.00 10.72 -3.68
N ALA A 42 -9.52 9.49 -3.68
CA ALA A 42 -8.87 8.88 -4.84
C ALA A 42 -8.88 7.35 -4.78
N VAL A 43 -8.64 6.72 -5.92
CA VAL A 43 -8.27 5.32 -6.02
C VAL A 43 -6.78 5.21 -6.36
N ILE A 44 -6.08 4.44 -5.55
CA ILE A 44 -4.63 4.26 -5.59
C ILE A 44 -4.33 2.79 -5.90
N GLU A 45 -3.62 2.54 -6.99
CA GLU A 45 -3.12 1.23 -7.36
C GLU A 45 -1.73 1.02 -6.75
N ILE A 46 -1.61 0.03 -5.88
CA ILE A 46 -0.33 -0.40 -5.31
C ILE A 46 0.23 -1.55 -6.13
N LYS A 47 1.46 -1.39 -6.61
CA LYS A 47 2.25 -2.42 -7.30
C LYS A 47 3.55 -2.71 -6.57
N GLU A 48 4.02 -3.94 -6.75
CA GLU A 48 5.30 -4.41 -6.23
C GLU A 48 6.28 -4.64 -7.39
N ASP A 49 7.52 -4.22 -7.20
CA ASP A 49 8.65 -4.50 -8.08
C ASP A 49 9.89 -4.74 -7.21
N LYS A 50 10.44 -5.96 -7.28
CA LYS A 50 11.70 -6.35 -6.60
C LYS A 50 11.71 -6.03 -5.09
N GLY A 51 10.63 -6.33 -4.41
CA GLY A 51 10.42 -6.11 -2.97
C GLY A 51 10.04 -4.68 -2.60
N LYS A 52 9.92 -3.77 -3.57
CA LYS A 52 9.53 -2.38 -3.35
C LYS A 52 8.11 -2.13 -3.84
N TYR A 53 7.34 -1.43 -3.04
CA TYR A 53 5.96 -1.09 -3.30
C TYR A 53 5.85 0.38 -3.70
N SER A 54 5.04 0.63 -4.72
CA SER A 54 4.70 1.97 -5.20
C SER A 54 3.20 2.12 -5.38
N GLY A 55 2.69 3.33 -5.16
CA GLY A 55 1.26 3.65 -5.25
C GLY A 55 1.03 4.75 -6.27
N LYS A 56 0.14 4.48 -7.24
CA LYS A 56 -0.22 5.41 -8.32
C LYS A 56 -1.69 5.77 -8.24
N ILE A 57 -2.01 7.06 -8.36
CA ILE A 57 -3.40 7.51 -8.47
C ILE A 57 -3.93 7.07 -9.84
N ILE A 58 -4.95 6.22 -9.84
CA ILE A 58 -5.62 5.76 -11.08
C ILE A 58 -6.96 6.46 -11.31
N GLU A 59 -7.54 7.04 -10.26
CA GLU A 59 -8.79 7.79 -10.31
C GLU A 59 -8.81 8.83 -9.19
N VAL A 60 -9.33 10.02 -9.48
CA VAL A 60 -9.61 11.07 -8.49
C VAL A 60 -11.12 11.10 -8.29
N LEU A 61 -11.54 10.97 -7.03
CA LEU A 61 -12.95 10.89 -6.63
C LEU A 61 -13.44 12.21 -6.02
N ALA A 62 -12.53 13.03 -5.48
CA ALA A 62 -12.85 14.37 -4.99
C ALA A 62 -13.23 15.29 -6.18
N VAL A 63 -14.42 15.88 -6.11
CA VAL A 63 -15.03 16.65 -7.21
C VAL A 63 -14.23 17.92 -7.51
N ASP A 64 -13.76 18.60 -6.47
CA ASP A 64 -12.93 19.80 -6.54
C ASP A 64 -11.56 19.54 -7.18
N SER A 65 -11.07 18.31 -7.13
CA SER A 65 -9.71 17.94 -7.53
C SER A 65 -9.65 17.10 -8.81
N LYS A 66 -10.80 16.83 -9.44
CA LYS A 66 -10.94 15.83 -10.51
C LYS A 66 -9.97 16.02 -11.68
N ASP A 67 -9.79 17.28 -12.09
CA ASP A 67 -8.91 17.68 -13.19
C ASP A 67 -7.70 18.51 -12.72
N SER A 68 -7.44 18.52 -11.41
CA SER A 68 -6.35 19.28 -10.83
C SER A 68 -4.99 18.83 -11.35
N LYS A 69 -4.15 19.82 -11.63
CA LYS A 69 -2.76 19.64 -12.04
C LYS A 69 -1.85 19.83 -10.85
N CYS A 70 -0.76 19.09 -10.82
CA CYS A 70 0.23 19.20 -9.76
C CYS A 70 1.18 20.36 -10.02
N GLU A 71 0.80 21.54 -9.55
CA GLU A 71 1.63 22.76 -9.59
C GLU A 71 2.85 22.65 -8.67
N ASN A 72 2.70 21.90 -7.57
CA ASN A 72 3.77 21.64 -6.60
C ASN A 72 4.75 20.53 -7.04
N CYS A 73 4.42 19.78 -8.10
CA CYS A 73 5.29 18.73 -8.63
C CYS A 73 6.48 19.34 -9.37
N LYS A 74 7.60 18.61 -9.40
CA LYS A 74 8.83 19.03 -10.10
C LYS A 74 9.15 18.12 -11.28
N GLY A 75 9.94 18.63 -12.21
CA GLY A 75 10.46 17.89 -13.35
C GLY A 75 9.34 17.33 -14.22
N LYS A 76 9.41 16.04 -14.56
CA LYS A 76 8.47 15.40 -15.48
C LYS A 76 7.01 15.37 -14.98
N ASP A 77 6.78 15.58 -13.68
CA ASP A 77 5.44 15.50 -13.09
C ASP A 77 4.81 16.87 -12.84
N TRP A 78 5.54 17.96 -13.11
CA TRP A 78 5.00 19.31 -13.08
C TRP A 78 3.86 19.47 -14.09
N MET A 79 2.77 20.10 -13.67
CA MET A 79 1.55 20.36 -14.48
C MET A 79 0.83 19.11 -15.03
N LYS A 80 1.22 17.90 -14.60
CA LYS A 80 0.44 16.70 -14.88
C LYS A 80 -0.80 16.64 -13.99
N THR A 81 -1.86 16.04 -14.51
CA THR A 81 -3.05 15.71 -13.74
C THR A 81 -2.71 14.81 -12.55
N TYR A 82 -3.44 14.96 -11.43
CA TYR A 82 -3.27 14.06 -10.28
C TYR A 82 -3.43 12.60 -10.66
N LYS A 83 -4.41 12.31 -11.52
CA LYS A 83 -4.52 11.00 -12.17
C LYS A 83 -3.25 10.69 -12.93
N GLY A 84 -2.60 9.58 -12.57
CA GLY A 84 -1.36 9.13 -13.17
C GLY A 84 -0.12 9.38 -12.32
N LEU A 85 -0.20 10.17 -11.25
CA LEU A 85 0.95 10.43 -10.38
C LEU A 85 1.25 9.22 -9.50
N THR A 86 2.54 8.85 -9.43
CA THR A 86 3.04 7.92 -8.41
C THR A 86 3.34 8.71 -7.15
N ILE A 87 2.44 8.63 -6.19
CA ILE A 87 2.53 9.37 -4.92
C ILE A 87 3.26 8.58 -3.83
N MET A 88 3.23 7.25 -3.85
CA MET A 88 3.91 6.41 -2.87
C MET A 88 5.08 5.68 -3.52
N LYS A 89 6.26 5.71 -2.91
CA LYS A 89 7.50 5.15 -3.49
C LYS A 89 8.37 4.46 -2.43
N ASN A 90 9.15 3.46 -2.87
CA ASN A 90 10.21 2.80 -2.10
C ASN A 90 9.75 2.18 -0.76
N VAL A 91 8.46 1.90 -0.61
CA VAL A 91 7.96 1.20 0.57
C VAL A 91 8.45 -0.25 0.49
N VAL A 92 8.86 -0.82 1.60
CA VAL A 92 9.33 -2.21 1.70
C VAL A 92 8.47 -2.95 2.70
N LYS A 93 8.24 -4.25 2.45
CA LYS A 93 7.56 -5.11 3.42
C LYS A 93 8.49 -5.38 4.60
N GLU A 94 7.96 -5.17 5.80
CA GLU A 94 8.63 -5.51 7.06
C GLU A 94 8.20 -6.92 7.50
N LYS A 95 7.99 -7.10 8.81
CA LYS A 95 7.37 -8.32 9.36
C LYS A 95 5.85 -8.23 9.27
N ASP A 96 5.23 -9.40 9.11
CA ASP A 96 3.78 -9.60 9.12
C ASP A 96 3.04 -8.75 8.07
N ASN A 97 2.18 -7.85 8.54
CA ASN A 97 1.29 -6.99 7.78
C ASN A 97 1.75 -5.53 7.71
N LYS A 98 3.02 -5.25 8.08
CA LYS A 98 3.59 -3.91 8.13
C LYS A 98 4.52 -3.64 6.95
N TYR A 99 4.51 -2.39 6.49
CA TYR A 99 5.30 -1.90 5.38
C TYR A 99 5.87 -0.53 5.74
N SER A 100 7.13 -0.25 5.42
CA SER A 100 7.80 0.99 5.85
C SER A 100 8.94 1.43 4.92
N GLY A 101 9.71 2.44 5.31
CA GLY A 101 10.92 2.87 4.60
C GLY A 101 10.71 3.73 3.36
N GLY A 102 9.48 3.86 2.88
CA GLY A 102 9.14 4.65 1.70
C GLY A 102 8.72 6.08 2.00
N THR A 103 8.27 6.77 0.96
CA THR A 103 7.69 8.11 1.05
C THR A 103 6.32 8.16 0.40
N ILE A 104 5.50 9.11 0.84
CA ILE A 104 4.23 9.47 0.22
C ILE A 104 4.19 10.98 -0.01
N PHE A 105 3.82 11.37 -1.22
CA PHE A 105 3.75 12.75 -1.67
C PHE A 105 2.29 13.18 -1.80
N ASP A 106 1.96 14.32 -1.22
CA ASP A 106 0.68 14.97 -1.37
C ASP A 106 0.75 16.00 -2.51
N PRO A 107 0.08 15.76 -3.66
CA PRO A 107 0.14 16.67 -4.80
C PRO A 107 -0.60 17.99 -4.58
N GLU A 108 -1.53 18.06 -3.62
CA GLU A 108 -2.26 19.28 -3.27
C GLU A 108 -1.38 20.26 -2.53
N THR A 109 -0.67 19.77 -1.49
CA THR A 109 0.18 20.63 -0.66
C THR A 109 1.64 20.68 -1.12
N GLY A 110 2.07 19.75 -1.97
CA GLY A 110 3.47 19.57 -2.34
C GLY A 110 4.33 18.93 -1.25
N ALA A 111 3.71 18.48 -0.15
CA ALA A 111 4.44 17.92 0.98
C ALA A 111 4.82 16.46 0.73
N GLU A 112 6.03 16.08 1.15
CA GLU A 112 6.50 14.69 1.15
C GLU A 112 6.70 14.19 2.58
N TYR A 113 6.18 12.99 2.85
CA TYR A 113 6.17 12.37 4.17
C TYR A 113 6.87 11.02 4.13
N LYS A 114 7.51 10.63 5.23
CA LYS A 114 7.90 9.22 5.44
C LYS A 114 6.63 8.39 5.58
N CYS A 115 6.55 7.30 4.84
CA CYS A 115 5.34 6.49 4.72
C CYS A 115 5.52 5.14 5.43
N SER A 116 4.53 4.77 6.23
CA SER A 116 4.35 3.40 6.70
C SER A 116 2.91 2.95 6.51
N LEU A 117 2.73 1.66 6.25
CA LEU A 117 1.41 1.05 6.05
C LEU A 117 1.25 -0.17 6.94
N LYS A 118 0.01 -0.41 7.36
CA LYS A 118 -0.38 -1.62 8.10
C LYS A 118 -1.67 -2.18 7.50
N LEU A 119 -1.59 -3.40 6.99
CA LEU A 119 -2.74 -4.10 6.42
C LEU A 119 -3.55 -4.77 7.55
N VAL A 120 -4.77 -4.30 7.79
CA VAL A 120 -5.67 -4.83 8.83
C VAL A 120 -6.71 -5.72 8.16
N GLY A 121 -6.64 -7.03 8.45
CA GLY A 121 -7.43 -8.03 7.74
C GLY A 121 -7.03 -8.09 6.26
N TYR A 122 -8.02 -8.12 5.36
CA TYR A 122 -7.81 -8.20 3.90
C TYR A 122 -8.21 -6.93 3.15
N SER A 123 -8.99 -6.04 3.76
CA SER A 123 -9.69 -4.95 3.09
C SER A 123 -9.45 -3.57 3.66
N LYS A 124 -8.66 -3.43 4.74
CA LYS A 124 -8.33 -2.14 5.35
C LYS A 124 -6.82 -1.93 5.37
N LEU A 125 -6.37 -0.78 4.91
CA LEU A 125 -4.97 -0.36 4.95
C LEU A 125 -4.86 0.94 5.73
N GLU A 126 -4.14 0.90 6.84
CA GLU A 126 -3.82 2.09 7.61
C GLU A 126 -2.53 2.69 7.05
N VAL A 127 -2.61 3.94 6.58
CA VAL A 127 -1.50 4.65 5.92
C VAL A 127 -1.08 5.81 6.79
N SER A 128 0.16 5.81 7.27
CA SER A 128 0.72 6.86 8.11
C SER A 128 1.78 7.65 7.35
N GLY A 129 1.65 8.98 7.36
CA GLY A 129 2.65 9.93 6.88
C GLY A 129 3.26 10.68 8.06
N ILE A 130 4.59 10.65 8.21
CA ILE A 130 5.30 11.46 9.22
C ILE A 130 6.11 12.52 8.50
N SER A 131 5.84 13.79 8.81
CA SER A 131 6.58 14.92 8.26
C SER A 131 7.98 14.95 8.86
N SER A 132 8.99 15.01 7.99
CA SER A 132 10.39 15.09 8.43
C SER A 132 10.76 16.44 9.05
N VAL A 133 9.98 17.50 8.77
CA VAL A 133 10.27 18.88 9.20
C VAL A 133 9.48 19.25 10.44
N LEU A 134 8.18 18.92 10.47
CA LEU A 134 7.27 19.37 11.53
C LEU A 134 7.02 18.31 12.60
N LEU A 135 7.59 17.10 12.46
CA LEU A 135 7.34 15.93 13.33
C LEU A 135 5.85 15.59 13.51
N PHE A 136 4.98 16.11 12.64
CA PHE A 136 3.56 15.83 12.66
C PHE A 136 3.26 14.53 11.92
N LYS A 137 2.37 13.72 12.49
CA LYS A 137 1.91 12.46 11.93
C LYS A 137 0.47 12.61 11.44
N ARG A 138 0.24 12.33 10.16
CA ARG A 138 -1.10 12.13 9.58
C ARG A 138 -1.35 10.65 9.36
N SER A 139 -2.59 10.21 9.54
CA SER A 139 -2.97 8.82 9.27
C SER A 139 -4.28 8.79 8.50
N GLN A 140 -4.30 8.05 7.41
CA GLN A 140 -5.51 7.82 6.61
C GLN A 140 -5.86 6.34 6.61
N THR A 141 -7.15 6.04 6.42
CA THR A 141 -7.61 4.68 6.18
C THR A 141 -7.94 4.54 4.71
N TRP A 142 -7.38 3.52 4.07
CA TRP A 142 -7.77 3.13 2.72
C TRP A 142 -8.54 1.81 2.76
N THR A 143 -9.56 1.70 1.91
CA THR A 143 -10.37 0.49 1.78
C THR A 143 -10.08 -0.21 0.46
N LYS A 144 -9.93 -1.54 0.49
CA LYS A 144 -9.62 -2.31 -0.71
C LYS A 144 -10.79 -2.25 -1.67
N GLN A 145 -10.52 -1.93 -2.92
CA GLN A 145 -11.50 -2.08 -3.98
C GLN A 145 -11.51 -3.54 -4.47
N PRO A 146 -12.70 -4.10 -4.72
CA PRO A 146 -12.83 -5.39 -5.38
C PRO A 146 -12.29 -5.37 -6.81
#